data_AF-A0A2V8BLT6-F1
#
_entry.id   AF-A0A2V8BLT6-F1
#
_cell.length_a   1.000
_cell.length_b   1.000
_cell.length_c   1.000
_cell.angle_alpha   90.00
_cell.angle_beta   90.00
_cell.angle_gamma   90.00
#
_symmetry.space_group_name_H-M   'P 1'
#
loop_
_entity.id
_entity.type
_entity.pdbx_description
1 polymer ?
#
loop_
_entity_poly.entity_id
_entity_poly.type
_entity_poly.pdbx_seq_one_letter_code
_entity_poly.pdbx_strand_id
1 'polypeptide(L)'
;MRLQRALAVLAIGTATAMPGGSRYAPRMGAQTRTLAARGESPAAFGRRCIPADCVAPSSNIPDIAPHRAQDARWGPRSAVVAPLRRGPHGADCAPWGGSAGRLAALRATLDFHHGPLATTVNWPLHNLDLAGSRYSTLDQINRSNVKSLVPRWLFQHGVIDGVSNQTTPIIVDGMMYVTDSRGSVYAVDAADGHLLWSYDVTARLGGGAREGYVFRNRGVTYGDGVVYTAGGSFIFALDAKTGKPIPTFGQDGQASVILDVLTERYTDVKAAISMGYWFTTAPQFFNGVLYIGSTRSESHIPGGHVLAVDAKTGKVLWHFNTIPQDEKDQGWDVAGPTWVGGERNGGGIWETAAIDPELGMLYMAVGNPFGD
;
A
#
# COMPACT_ATOMS: atom_id res chain seq x y z
N MET A 1 -11.95 2.57 -57.82
CA MET A 1 -11.52 1.37 -58.59
C MET A 1 -10.16 0.95 -58.05
N ARG A 2 -10.16 0.12 -57.00
CA ARG A 2 -9.52 -1.21 -56.90
C ARG A 2 -8.04 -1.28 -57.29
N LEU A 3 -7.19 -1.58 -56.30
CA LEU A 3 -6.35 -2.80 -56.26
C LEU A 3 -5.69 -2.84 -54.86
N GLN A 4 -6.29 -3.49 -53.86
CA GLN A 4 -6.11 -4.92 -53.53
C GLN A 4 -4.64 -5.40 -53.58
N ARG A 5 -4.03 -5.53 -52.40
CA ARG A 5 -3.23 -6.70 -52.05
C ARG A 5 -3.70 -7.22 -50.70
N ALA A 6 -4.43 -8.33 -50.76
CA ALA A 6 -4.68 -9.23 -49.66
C ALA A 6 -3.63 -10.36 -49.71
N LEU A 7 -3.12 -10.78 -48.55
CA LEU A 7 -2.71 -12.17 -48.22
C LEU A 7 -2.37 -12.18 -46.72
N ALA A 8 -3.25 -12.61 -45.82
CA ALA A 8 -3.66 -13.97 -45.47
C ALA A 8 -2.62 -14.77 -44.66
N VAL A 9 -2.97 -14.97 -43.38
CA VAL A 9 -3.01 -16.21 -42.59
C VAL A 9 -1.81 -17.19 -42.66
N LEU A 10 -1.35 -17.52 -41.45
CA LEU A 10 -0.30 -18.46 -41.07
C LEU A 10 -0.53 -19.89 -41.64
N ALA A 11 0.46 -20.44 -42.35
CA ALA A 11 0.62 -21.88 -42.62
C ALA A 11 1.91 -22.39 -41.94
N ILE A 12 1.82 -23.59 -41.36
CA ILE A 12 2.86 -24.28 -40.59
C ILE A 12 3.86 -24.95 -41.56
N GLY A 13 5.16 -24.86 -41.26
CA GLY A 13 6.21 -25.62 -41.94
C GLY A 13 7.45 -25.75 -41.06
N THR A 14 7.79 -26.99 -40.69
CA THR A 14 8.97 -27.44 -39.94
C THR A 14 10.24 -27.40 -40.79
N ALA A 15 11.41 -27.05 -40.21
CA ALA A 15 12.71 -27.77 -40.39
C ALA A 15 13.93 -27.04 -39.77
N THR A 16 14.62 -27.76 -38.86
CA THR A 16 16.08 -27.95 -38.64
C THR A 16 17.11 -26.79 -38.60
N ALA A 17 17.63 -26.57 -37.38
CA ALA A 17 19.02 -26.57 -36.86
C ALA A 17 20.26 -26.19 -37.72
N MET A 18 21.09 -25.27 -37.20
CA MET A 18 22.52 -25.41 -36.74
C MET A 18 23.28 -24.05 -36.72
N PRO A 19 24.43 -23.89 -36.01
CA PRO A 19 24.76 -22.69 -35.22
C PRO A 19 25.96 -21.88 -35.74
N GLY A 20 26.12 -20.65 -35.23
CA GLY A 20 27.34 -19.84 -35.39
C GLY A 20 27.49 -18.85 -34.25
N GLY A 21 28.57 -18.96 -33.48
CA GLY A 21 28.84 -18.14 -32.30
C GLY A 21 29.65 -16.88 -32.57
N SER A 22 29.70 -15.98 -31.59
CA SER A 22 30.94 -15.40 -31.04
C SER A 22 30.61 -14.35 -29.99
N ARG A 23 31.42 -14.39 -28.93
CA ARG A 23 31.50 -13.56 -27.73
C ARG A 23 31.56 -12.07 -28.04
N TYR A 24 30.95 -11.25 -27.18
CA TYR A 24 31.57 -10.06 -26.57
C TYR A 24 30.81 -9.70 -25.28
N ALA A 25 31.55 -9.59 -24.18
CA ALA A 25 31.11 -8.94 -22.96
C ALA A 25 31.80 -7.57 -22.86
N PRO A 26 31.14 -6.57 -22.26
CA PRO A 26 31.82 -5.85 -21.20
C PRO A 26 30.96 -5.65 -19.94
N ARG A 27 31.69 -5.45 -18.83
CA ARG A 27 31.21 -5.18 -17.48
C ARG A 27 30.65 -3.76 -17.31
N MET A 28 29.72 -3.67 -16.35
CA MET A 28 29.40 -2.57 -15.44
C MET A 28 28.98 -1.21 -15.99
N GLY A 29 27.69 -0.94 -15.79
CA GLY A 29 27.15 0.37 -15.43
C GLY A 29 25.79 0.14 -14.81
N ALA A 30 25.62 0.44 -13.52
CA ALA A 30 24.31 0.45 -12.88
C ALA A 30 23.50 1.61 -13.48
N GLN A 31 22.83 1.35 -14.61
CA GLN A 31 21.83 2.25 -15.13
C GLN A 31 20.59 2.09 -14.27
N THR A 32 20.24 3.15 -13.55
CA THR A 32 18.92 3.34 -12.94
C THR A 32 17.89 3.30 -14.07
N ARG A 33 17.36 2.11 -14.38
CA ARG A 33 16.27 1.97 -15.33
C ARG A 33 15.00 2.43 -14.61
N THR A 34 14.60 3.66 -14.85
CA THR A 34 13.24 4.10 -14.55
C THR A 34 12.29 3.18 -15.31
N LEU A 35 11.44 2.44 -14.60
CA LEU A 35 10.41 1.62 -15.22
C LEU A 35 9.52 2.57 -16.03
N ALA A 36 9.35 2.32 -17.33
CA ALA A 36 8.45 3.09 -18.18
C ALA A 36 7.18 2.28 -18.40
N ALA A 37 6.01 2.90 -18.28
CA ALA A 37 4.78 2.31 -18.79
C ALA A 37 4.88 2.25 -20.32
N ARG A 38 5.35 1.13 -20.87
CA ARG A 38 5.29 0.88 -22.31
C ARG A 38 4.00 0.13 -22.60
N GLY A 39 3.13 0.73 -23.42
CA GLY A 39 2.00 0.03 -24.06
C GLY A 39 2.41 -0.97 -25.14
N GLU A 40 3.69 -1.32 -25.23
CA GLU A 40 4.21 -2.33 -26.15
C GLU A 40 4.09 -3.70 -25.47
N SER A 41 3.20 -4.55 -25.98
CA SER A 41 3.16 -5.96 -25.59
C SER A 41 4.47 -6.63 -26.04
N PRO A 42 5.31 -7.17 -25.14
CA PRO A 42 6.36 -8.07 -25.55
C PRO A 42 5.70 -9.33 -26.13
N ALA A 43 6.31 -9.94 -27.14
CA ALA A 43 5.94 -11.27 -27.66
C ALA A 43 6.26 -12.41 -26.65
N ALA A 44 6.00 -12.19 -25.37
CA ALA A 44 6.31 -13.07 -24.25
C ALA A 44 5.06 -13.81 -23.76
N PHE A 45 4.22 -14.28 -24.69
CA PHE A 45 3.32 -15.41 -24.46
C PHE A 45 3.40 -16.32 -25.68
N GLY A 46 4.41 -17.19 -25.70
CA GLY A 46 4.41 -18.34 -26.59
C GLY A 46 3.20 -19.21 -26.25
N ARG A 47 2.13 -19.11 -27.06
CA ARG A 47 1.03 -20.07 -27.25
C ARG A 47 0.79 -21.07 -26.11
N ARG A 48 0.41 -20.58 -24.94
CA ARG A 48 -0.29 -21.38 -23.93
C ARG A 48 -1.49 -20.58 -23.46
N CYS A 49 -2.59 -20.71 -24.19
CA CYS A 49 -3.90 -20.52 -23.57
C CYS A 49 -3.96 -21.51 -22.40
N ILE A 50 -4.40 -21.05 -21.24
CA ILE A 50 -4.89 -21.94 -20.19
C ILE A 50 -6.07 -22.69 -20.83
N PRO A 51 -6.04 -24.03 -20.94
CA PRO A 51 -7.19 -24.80 -21.42
C PRO A 51 -8.43 -24.41 -20.59
N ALA A 52 -9.63 -24.42 -21.19
CA ALA A 52 -10.88 -24.09 -20.47
C ALA A 52 -11.10 -24.99 -19.23
N ASP A 53 -10.41 -26.12 -19.21
CA ASP A 53 -10.32 -27.17 -18.23
C ASP A 53 -9.23 -26.93 -17.15
N CYS A 54 -8.59 -25.76 -17.13
CA CYS A 54 -7.62 -25.32 -16.10
C CYS A 54 -8.09 -24.08 -15.32
N VAL A 55 -9.38 -23.72 -15.42
CA VAL A 55 -10.03 -22.81 -14.47
C VAL A 55 -10.24 -23.59 -13.16
N ALA A 56 -9.78 -23.03 -12.04
CA ALA A 56 -10.08 -23.61 -10.73
C ALA A 56 -11.61 -23.83 -10.61
N PRO A 57 -12.08 -25.01 -10.18
CA PRO A 57 -13.51 -25.23 -9.99
C PRO A 57 -14.07 -24.16 -9.04
N SER A 58 -15.34 -23.79 -9.24
CA SER A 58 -16.03 -22.88 -8.33
C SER A 58 -15.86 -23.36 -6.89
N SER A 59 -15.55 -22.46 -5.98
CA SER A 59 -15.41 -22.79 -4.56
C SER A 59 -16.79 -23.05 -3.94
N ASN A 60 -17.46 -24.10 -4.38
CA ASN A 60 -18.54 -24.72 -3.64
C ASN A 60 -17.92 -25.89 -2.89
N ILE A 61 -17.45 -25.64 -1.68
CA ILE A 61 -17.25 -26.71 -0.70
C ILE A 61 -18.66 -27.07 -0.21
N PRO A 62 -19.22 -28.24 -0.59
CA PRO A 62 -20.42 -28.73 0.06
C PRO A 62 -19.98 -29.07 1.49
N ASP A 63 -20.62 -28.45 2.49
CA ASP A 63 -20.50 -28.66 3.95
C ASP A 63 -20.07 -27.43 4.78
N ILE A 64 -19.92 -26.24 4.18
CA ILE A 64 -20.08 -24.99 4.97
C ILE A 64 -21.58 -24.69 5.07
N ALA A 65 -22.16 -25.03 6.23
CA ALA A 65 -23.48 -24.53 6.59
C ALA A 65 -23.44 -22.99 6.63
N PRO A 66 -24.44 -22.30 6.04
CA PRO A 66 -24.54 -20.86 6.20
C PRO A 66 -24.91 -20.58 7.65
N HIS A 67 -23.96 -20.08 8.44
CA HIS A 67 -24.28 -19.50 9.74
C HIS A 67 -25.06 -18.19 9.51
N ARG A 68 -26.38 -18.35 9.38
CA ARG A 68 -27.36 -17.30 9.64
C ARG A 68 -27.11 -16.81 11.07
N ALA A 69 -26.88 -15.51 11.20
CA ALA A 69 -26.93 -14.82 12.48
C ALA A 69 -28.30 -15.04 13.13
N GLN A 70 -28.36 -15.89 14.16
CA GLN A 70 -29.50 -16.00 15.07
C GLN A 70 -28.99 -16.22 16.51
N ASP A 71 -29.24 -15.20 17.33
CA ASP A 71 -29.52 -15.24 18.77
C ASP A 71 -28.45 -15.77 19.74
N ALA A 72 -27.39 -14.98 19.96
CA ALA A 72 -26.76 -14.91 21.27
C ALA A 72 -27.47 -13.82 22.11
N ARG A 73 -28.47 -14.22 22.90
CA ARG A 73 -29.07 -13.41 23.96
C ARG A 73 -28.02 -13.05 25.01
N TRP A 74 -27.41 -11.89 24.90
CA TRP A 74 -26.66 -11.25 25.98
C TRP A 74 -27.59 -10.30 26.74
N GLY A 75 -28.12 -10.75 27.87
CA GLY A 75 -28.79 -9.89 28.84
C GLY A 75 -27.81 -8.92 29.53
N PRO A 76 -28.32 -7.86 30.18
CA PRO A 76 -27.48 -6.78 30.69
C PRO A 76 -26.64 -7.27 31.87
N ARG A 77 -25.32 -7.14 31.78
CA ARG A 77 -24.45 -7.20 32.95
C ARG A 77 -23.95 -5.80 33.26
N SER A 78 -24.50 -5.24 34.34
CA SER A 78 -24.09 -4.00 34.96
C SER A 78 -22.58 -4.01 35.25
N ALA A 79 -21.84 -3.10 34.62
CA ALA A 79 -20.48 -2.79 35.04
C ALA A 79 -20.56 -1.93 36.31
N VAL A 80 -20.13 -2.47 37.43
CA VAL A 80 -19.91 -1.72 38.67
C VAL A 80 -18.66 -0.87 38.46
N VAL A 81 -18.88 0.43 38.24
CA VAL A 81 -17.84 1.45 38.32
C VAL A 81 -17.53 1.67 39.80
N ALA A 82 -16.33 1.32 40.24
CA ALA A 82 -15.82 1.74 41.55
C ALA A 82 -15.31 3.18 41.47
N PRO A 83 -15.78 4.12 42.31
CA PRO A 83 -15.28 5.49 42.30
C PRO A 83 -13.97 5.59 43.08
N LEU A 84 -12.94 6.14 42.44
CA LEU A 84 -11.73 6.64 43.09
C LEU A 84 -12.10 7.85 43.98
N ARG A 85 -12.06 7.67 45.31
CA ARG A 85 -12.11 8.77 46.27
C ARG A 85 -10.76 9.49 46.30
N ARG A 86 -10.77 10.80 46.04
CA ARG A 86 -9.73 11.75 46.45
C ARG A 86 -9.81 11.95 47.97
N GLY A 87 -8.67 11.95 48.65
CA GLY A 87 -8.50 12.46 50.02
C GLY A 87 -7.47 13.61 50.03
N PRO A 88 -7.59 14.61 50.93
CA PRO A 88 -6.91 15.90 50.81
C PRO A 88 -5.60 15.99 51.62
N HIS A 89 -4.82 17.03 51.29
CA HIS A 89 -3.59 17.49 51.95
C HIS A 89 -3.77 17.88 53.43
N GLY A 90 -2.69 17.75 54.21
CA GLY A 90 -2.50 18.44 55.50
C GLY A 90 -1.25 17.95 56.24
N ALA A 91 -0.26 18.83 56.41
CA ALA A 91 1.02 18.59 57.05
C ALA A 91 0.93 18.52 58.59
N ASP A 92 1.87 17.83 59.25
CA ASP A 92 2.65 18.42 60.35
C ASP A 92 3.83 17.55 60.85
N CYS A 93 4.94 18.26 61.07
CA CYS A 93 6.20 18.13 61.81
C CYS A 93 6.70 16.83 62.52
N ALA A 94 8.04 16.69 62.42
CA ALA A 94 9.12 15.88 63.05
C ALA A 94 9.05 15.67 64.60
N PRO A 95 9.97 14.93 65.32
CA PRO A 95 11.38 14.62 64.97
C PRO A 95 12.04 13.27 65.41
N TRP A 96 13.14 12.95 64.71
CA TRP A 96 14.43 12.36 65.13
C TRP A 96 14.51 11.13 66.05
N GLY A 97 15.25 10.11 65.58
CA GLY A 97 15.87 9.08 66.42
C GLY A 97 16.56 7.99 65.59
N GLY A 98 17.87 8.12 65.40
CA GLY A 98 18.67 7.20 64.58
C GLY A 98 19.00 5.87 65.27
N SER A 99 19.36 4.88 64.46
CA SER A 99 20.46 3.94 64.74
C SER A 99 20.82 3.18 63.47
N ALA A 100 22.12 3.00 63.30
CA ALA A 100 22.78 2.51 62.11
C ALA A 100 22.60 1.00 61.91
N GLY A 101 22.26 0.58 60.69
CA GLY A 101 22.40 -0.78 60.21
C GLY A 101 23.15 -0.76 58.89
N ARG A 102 24.43 -1.14 58.91
CA ARG A 102 25.25 -1.33 57.71
C ARG A 102 24.67 -2.48 56.88
N LEU A 103 24.06 -2.18 55.74
CA LEU A 103 23.83 -3.15 54.67
C LEU A 103 24.93 -2.98 53.63
N ALA A 104 25.74 -4.02 53.49
CA ALA A 104 26.78 -4.14 52.48
C ALA A 104 26.15 -4.00 51.09
N ALA A 105 26.63 -3.01 50.33
CA ALA A 105 26.30 -2.88 48.93
C ALA A 105 26.97 -4.01 48.14
N LEU A 106 26.23 -5.08 47.82
CA LEU A 106 26.54 -5.88 46.64
C LEU A 106 26.28 -4.99 45.43
N ARG A 107 27.34 -4.48 44.82
CA ARG A 107 27.32 -4.01 43.43
C ARG A 107 27.04 -5.23 42.55
N ALA A 108 25.77 -5.53 42.32
CA ALA A 108 25.38 -6.27 41.13
C ALA A 108 25.53 -5.28 39.95
N THR A 109 26.62 -5.41 39.20
CA THR A 109 26.62 -4.92 37.82
C THR A 109 25.48 -5.65 37.11
N LEU A 110 24.46 -4.92 36.70
CA LEU A 110 23.50 -5.40 35.71
C LEU A 110 24.29 -5.58 34.41
N ASP A 111 24.90 -6.74 34.26
CA ASP A 111 25.33 -7.21 32.95
C ASP A 111 24.04 -7.40 32.14
N PHE A 112 23.72 -6.40 31.33
CA PHE A 112 22.83 -6.58 30.19
C PHE A 112 23.54 -7.58 29.27
N HIS A 113 23.35 -8.87 29.56
CA HIS A 113 23.52 -9.90 28.57
C HIS A 113 22.60 -9.53 27.42
N HIS A 114 23.20 -8.93 26.39
CA HIS A 114 22.62 -8.91 25.07
C HIS A 114 22.40 -10.37 24.74
N GLY A 115 21.16 -10.83 24.91
CA GLY A 115 20.73 -12.10 24.34
C GLY A 115 21.14 -12.13 22.87
N PRO A 116 21.36 -13.33 22.30
CA PRO A 116 21.71 -13.45 20.89
C PRO A 116 20.75 -12.56 20.10
N LEU A 117 21.32 -11.63 19.31
CA LEU A 117 20.58 -10.65 18.51
C LEU A 117 19.39 -11.36 17.88
N ALA A 118 18.19 -11.09 18.38
CA ALA A 118 16.98 -11.60 17.76
C ALA A 118 17.05 -11.10 16.31
N THR A 119 17.10 -12.02 15.36
CA THR A 119 17.11 -11.65 13.94
C THR A 119 15.80 -10.91 13.68
N THR A 120 15.87 -9.59 13.55
CA THR A 120 14.71 -8.78 13.17
C THR A 120 14.33 -9.17 11.75
N VAL A 121 13.18 -9.80 11.59
CA VAL A 121 12.62 -10.12 10.28
C VAL A 121 11.69 -8.98 9.88
N ASN A 122 12.01 -8.36 8.75
CA ASN A 122 11.24 -7.24 8.21
C ASN A 122 10.09 -7.75 7.33
N TRP A 123 8.99 -6.99 7.35
CA TRP A 123 7.92 -7.02 6.35
C TRP A 123 7.82 -5.61 5.75
N PRO A 124 8.73 -5.21 4.85
CA PRO A 124 8.96 -3.80 4.54
C PRO A 124 7.91 -3.19 3.59
N LEU A 125 7.11 -4.02 2.91
CA LEU A 125 6.19 -3.60 1.87
C LEU A 125 4.78 -4.14 2.13
N HIS A 126 3.76 -3.48 1.57
CA HIS A 126 2.36 -3.89 1.71
C HIS A 126 2.14 -5.38 1.38
N ASN A 127 2.75 -5.88 0.30
CA ASN A 127 2.66 -7.28 -0.11
C ASN A 127 3.93 -8.10 0.21
N LEU A 128 4.70 -7.72 1.25
CA LEU A 128 6.00 -8.25 1.66
C LEU A 128 7.16 -7.95 0.70
N ASP A 129 7.05 -8.37 -0.55
CA ASP A 129 8.07 -8.24 -1.59
C ASP A 129 7.52 -7.59 -2.87
N LEU A 130 8.40 -7.30 -3.82
CA LEU A 130 8.03 -6.67 -5.09
C LEU A 130 7.12 -7.54 -5.97
N ALA A 131 7.25 -8.87 -5.87
CA ALA A 131 6.39 -9.80 -6.60
C ALA A 131 4.97 -9.89 -5.99
N GLY A 132 4.82 -9.41 -4.76
CA GLY A 132 3.59 -9.46 -3.99
C GLY A 132 3.26 -10.84 -3.45
N SER A 133 4.25 -11.66 -3.13
CA SER A 133 4.05 -13.07 -2.74
C SER A 133 3.26 -13.25 -1.45
N ARG A 134 3.33 -12.28 -0.53
CA ARG A 134 2.79 -12.37 0.84
C ARG A 134 3.19 -13.66 1.56
N TYR A 135 4.37 -14.21 1.26
CA TYR A 135 4.87 -15.47 1.81
C TYR A 135 6.04 -15.25 2.78
N SER A 136 5.82 -15.55 4.07
CA SER A 136 6.89 -15.53 5.08
C SER A 136 7.57 -16.89 5.18
N THR A 137 8.90 -16.88 5.27
CA THR A 137 9.72 -18.08 5.51
C THR A 137 9.81 -18.47 6.99
N LEU A 138 9.21 -17.68 7.89
CA LEU A 138 9.18 -17.99 9.33
C LEU A 138 8.28 -19.19 9.61
N ASP A 139 8.77 -20.13 10.41
CA ASP A 139 8.10 -21.41 10.70
C ASP A 139 7.95 -21.73 12.20
N GLN A 140 8.35 -20.78 13.07
CA GLN A 140 8.17 -20.89 14.53
C GLN A 140 6.72 -21.24 14.88
N ILE A 141 5.77 -20.63 14.18
CA ILE A 141 4.34 -20.99 14.22
C ILE A 141 4.06 -21.91 13.03
N ASN A 142 3.52 -23.10 13.31
CA ASN A 142 3.25 -24.12 12.33
C ASN A 142 2.02 -24.96 12.71
N ARG A 143 1.68 -25.95 11.87
CA ARG A 143 0.47 -26.79 12.02
C ARG A 143 0.38 -27.51 13.36
N SER A 144 1.51 -27.81 14.00
CA SER A 144 1.55 -28.54 15.27
C SER A 144 1.22 -27.66 16.48
N ASN A 145 1.52 -26.35 16.41
CA ASN A 145 1.46 -25.43 17.54
C ASN A 145 0.53 -24.21 17.34
N VAL A 146 -0.01 -23.95 16.15
CA VAL A 146 -0.91 -22.79 15.88
C VAL A 146 -2.11 -22.72 16.84
N LYS A 147 -2.56 -23.87 17.34
CA LYS A 147 -3.64 -23.98 18.34
C LYS A 147 -3.32 -23.34 19.70
N SER A 148 -2.06 -23.01 20.00
CA SER A 148 -1.66 -22.37 21.24
C SER A 148 -1.45 -20.86 21.12
N LEU A 149 -1.82 -20.25 19.98
CA LEU A 149 -1.71 -18.80 19.81
C LEU A 149 -2.64 -18.07 20.77
N VAL A 150 -2.11 -17.03 21.39
CA VAL A 150 -2.85 -16.07 22.22
C VAL A 150 -2.48 -14.65 21.79
N PRO A 151 -3.40 -13.66 21.91
CA PRO A 151 -3.05 -12.27 21.65
C PRO A 151 -1.89 -11.83 22.54
N ARG A 152 -0.88 -11.17 21.95
CA ARG A 152 0.27 -10.65 22.70
C ARG A 152 0.05 -9.23 23.19
N TRP A 153 -0.49 -8.38 22.33
CA TRP A 153 -0.85 -6.99 22.61
C TRP A 153 -1.96 -6.53 21.65
N LEU A 154 -2.58 -5.40 21.97
CA LEU A 154 -3.63 -4.76 21.16
C LEU A 154 -3.28 -3.28 21.02
N PHE A 155 -3.32 -2.76 19.80
CA PHE A 155 -3.22 -1.33 19.52
C PHE A 155 -4.55 -0.81 18.97
N GLN A 156 -5.04 0.30 19.53
CA GLN A 156 -6.30 0.93 19.11
C GLN A 156 -6.01 2.37 18.68
N HIS A 157 -6.14 2.67 17.38
CA HIS A 157 -5.94 4.02 16.84
C HIS A 157 -7.08 4.99 17.16
N GLY A 158 -8.22 4.50 17.70
CA GLY A 158 -9.30 5.34 18.23
C GLY A 158 -10.23 5.99 17.18
N VAL A 159 -10.06 5.68 15.89
CA VAL A 159 -10.90 6.23 14.81
C VAL A 159 -12.06 5.28 14.53
N ILE A 160 -13.28 5.81 14.67
CA ILE A 160 -14.54 5.11 14.42
C ILE A 160 -15.34 5.96 13.43
N ASP A 161 -15.22 5.65 12.15
CA ASP A 161 -15.84 6.43 11.05
C ASP A 161 -16.82 5.60 10.22
N GLY A 162 -17.17 4.40 10.69
CA GLY A 162 -18.10 3.50 10.01
C GLY A 162 -17.51 2.83 8.76
N VAL A 163 -16.21 2.96 8.51
CA VAL A 163 -15.53 2.32 7.37
C VAL A 163 -14.53 1.27 7.85
N SER A 164 -14.27 0.26 7.01
CA SER A 164 -13.37 -0.83 7.36
C SER A 164 -11.92 -0.38 7.37
N ASN A 165 -11.17 -0.78 8.40
CA ASN A 165 -9.70 -0.75 8.37
C ASN A 165 -9.17 -1.78 7.37
N GLN A 166 -8.33 -1.34 6.44
CA GLN A 166 -7.76 -2.18 5.37
C GLN A 166 -6.22 -2.18 5.37
N THR A 167 -5.59 -1.57 6.37
CA THR A 167 -4.14 -1.53 6.53
C THR A 167 -3.55 -2.94 6.51
N THR A 168 -2.55 -3.16 5.67
CA THR A 168 -1.57 -4.23 5.92
C THR A 168 -0.40 -3.60 6.68
N PRO A 169 -0.16 -3.96 7.94
CA PRO A 169 0.99 -3.46 8.68
C PRO A 169 2.30 -3.81 7.97
N ILE A 170 3.25 -2.87 7.96
CA ILE A 170 4.62 -3.13 7.55
C ILE A 170 5.55 -3.03 8.77
N ILE A 171 6.61 -3.82 8.79
CA ILE A 171 7.59 -3.87 9.89
C ILE A 171 8.99 -3.65 9.32
N VAL A 172 9.69 -2.64 9.85
CA VAL A 172 11.09 -2.36 9.51
C VAL A 172 11.85 -2.03 10.78
N ASP A 173 12.91 -2.79 11.05
CA ASP A 173 13.84 -2.57 12.16
C ASP A 173 13.15 -2.49 13.53
N GLY A 174 12.14 -3.35 13.74
CA GLY A 174 11.36 -3.44 14.97
C GLY A 174 10.22 -2.41 15.08
N MET A 175 10.09 -1.49 14.13
CA MET A 175 8.99 -0.53 14.06
C MET A 175 7.89 -1.03 13.14
N MET A 176 6.66 -1.11 13.65
CA MET A 176 5.47 -1.44 12.86
C MET A 176 4.71 -0.16 12.50
N TYR A 177 4.36 -0.01 11.24
CA TYR A 177 3.57 1.12 10.74
C TYR A 177 2.18 0.63 10.33
N VAL A 178 1.15 1.28 10.87
CA VAL A 178 -0.26 1.00 10.58
C VAL A 178 -0.98 2.29 10.22
N THR A 179 -2.06 2.18 9.45
CA THR A 179 -2.90 3.32 9.09
C THR A 179 -4.31 3.20 9.62
N ASP A 180 -4.96 4.34 9.86
CA ASP A 180 -6.42 4.40 9.89
C ASP A 180 -6.99 4.51 8.47
N SER A 181 -8.31 4.34 8.35
CA SER A 181 -9.09 4.46 7.11
C SER A 181 -8.80 5.73 6.30
N ARG A 182 -8.47 6.85 6.96
CA ARG A 182 -8.25 8.17 6.34
C ARG A 182 -6.81 8.37 5.86
N GLY A 183 -5.92 7.42 6.17
CA GLY A 183 -4.52 7.43 5.76
C GLY A 183 -3.55 8.01 6.80
N SER A 184 -4.03 8.37 7.99
CA SER A 184 -3.14 8.79 9.09
C SER A 184 -2.31 7.60 9.56
N VAL A 185 -1.05 7.86 9.90
CA VAL A 185 -0.03 6.83 10.16
C VAL A 185 0.27 6.76 11.65
N TYR A 186 0.41 5.55 12.17
CA TYR A 186 0.82 5.27 13.54
C TYR A 186 2.01 4.33 13.48
N ALA A 187 3.13 4.73 14.08
CA ALA A 187 4.25 3.85 14.32
C ALA A 187 4.20 3.32 15.75
N VAL A 188 4.29 2.01 15.87
CA VAL A 188 4.30 1.30 17.15
C VAL A 188 5.54 0.41 17.23
N ASP A 189 6.00 0.13 18.44
CA ASP A 189 6.99 -0.93 18.64
C ASP A 189 6.34 -2.28 18.32
N ALA A 190 6.96 -3.07 17.44
CA ALA A 190 6.39 -4.33 16.99
C ALA A 190 6.35 -5.41 18.09
N ALA A 191 7.18 -5.29 19.14
CA ALA A 191 7.29 -6.28 20.20
C ALA A 191 6.16 -6.17 21.24
N ASP A 192 5.71 -4.95 21.56
CA ASP A 192 4.73 -4.71 22.63
C ASP A 192 3.55 -3.79 22.24
N GLY A 193 3.56 -3.20 21.05
CA GLY A 193 2.48 -2.38 20.51
C GLY A 193 2.40 -0.97 21.08
N HIS A 194 3.40 -0.49 21.84
CA HIS A 194 3.37 0.89 22.34
C HIS A 194 3.53 1.92 21.21
N LEU A 195 2.78 3.01 21.28
CA LEU A 195 2.83 4.09 20.29
C LEU A 195 4.16 4.85 20.40
N LEU A 196 4.87 4.96 19.29
CA LEU A 196 6.12 5.72 19.16
C LEU A 196 5.84 7.13 18.62
N TRP A 197 5.10 7.21 17.51
CA TRP A 197 4.66 8.45 16.91
C TRP A 197 3.39 8.25 16.09
N SER A 198 2.65 9.32 15.85
CA SER A 198 1.54 9.34 14.89
C SER A 198 1.57 10.61 14.05
N TYR A 199 1.01 10.52 12.85
CA TYR A 199 0.84 11.64 11.94
C TYR A 199 -0.57 11.66 11.37
N ASP A 200 -1.32 12.72 11.71
CA ASP A 200 -2.68 12.93 11.22
C ASP A 200 -2.66 13.69 9.89
N VAL A 201 -3.07 13.03 8.81
CA VAL A 201 -3.13 13.63 7.47
C VAL A 201 -4.38 14.48 7.27
N THR A 202 -5.42 14.31 8.08
CA THR A 202 -6.77 14.81 7.79
C THR A 202 -6.88 16.33 7.73
N ALA A 203 -6.10 17.04 8.56
CA ALA A 203 -6.02 18.50 8.54
C ALA A 203 -5.44 19.06 7.22
N ARG A 204 -4.75 18.22 6.46
CA ARG A 204 -4.04 18.59 5.22
C ARG A 204 -4.74 18.12 3.96
N LEU A 205 -5.76 17.26 4.05
CA LEU A 205 -6.42 16.72 2.86
C LEU A 205 -7.13 17.79 2.04
N GLY A 206 -7.67 18.86 2.66
CA GLY A 206 -8.44 19.88 1.94
C GLY A 206 -9.71 19.31 1.25
N GLY A 207 -10.83 20.04 1.25
CA GLY A 207 -12.10 19.58 0.63
C GLY A 207 -12.82 18.45 1.40
N GLY A 208 -12.15 17.34 1.72
CA GLY A 208 -12.79 16.09 2.16
C GLY A 208 -13.56 16.12 3.50
N ALA A 209 -13.12 16.90 4.49
CA ALA A 209 -13.81 16.97 5.79
C ALA A 209 -15.14 17.74 5.73
N ARG A 210 -15.29 18.67 4.78
CA ARG A 210 -16.55 19.39 4.52
C ARG A 210 -17.45 18.66 3.51
N GLU A 211 -16.87 17.77 2.71
CA GLU A 211 -17.53 17.07 1.61
C GLU A 211 -17.85 15.59 1.95
N GLY A 212 -17.50 15.11 3.15
CA GLY A 212 -17.97 13.82 3.68
C GLY A 212 -17.27 12.58 3.12
N TYR A 213 -16.10 12.72 2.50
CA TYR A 213 -15.39 11.57 1.95
C TYR A 213 -14.74 10.74 3.07
N VAL A 214 -15.24 9.52 3.25
CA VAL A 214 -14.58 8.50 4.08
C VAL A 214 -13.70 7.65 3.19
N PHE A 215 -12.39 7.79 3.36
CA PHE A 215 -11.43 7.03 2.58
C PHE A 215 -11.24 5.63 3.19
N ARG A 216 -10.83 4.68 2.33
CA ARG A 216 -10.24 3.42 2.77
C ARG A 216 -8.75 3.54 2.50
N ASN A 217 -7.91 3.07 3.39
CA ASN A 217 -6.47 3.09 3.20
C ASN A 217 -5.91 1.68 3.44
N ARG A 218 -5.08 1.21 2.50
CA ARG A 218 -4.49 -0.14 2.51
C ARG A 218 -3.12 -0.22 3.19
N GLY A 219 -2.60 0.89 3.68
CA GLY A 219 -1.35 0.96 4.44
C GLY A 219 -0.35 1.91 3.82
N VAL A 220 0.92 1.67 4.16
CA VAL A 220 2.06 2.48 3.76
C VAL A 220 3.10 1.64 3.03
N THR A 221 4.12 2.30 2.49
CA THR A 221 5.36 1.66 2.06
C THR A 221 6.56 2.33 2.69
N TYR A 222 7.66 1.60 2.80
CA TYR A 222 8.93 2.09 3.32
C TYR A 222 9.99 2.12 2.22
N GLY A 223 10.79 3.18 2.17
CA GLY A 223 11.94 3.29 1.30
C GLY A 223 12.93 4.34 1.80
N ASP A 224 14.22 3.99 1.86
CA ASP A 224 15.32 4.90 2.21
C ASP A 224 15.11 5.70 3.50
N GLY A 225 14.55 5.08 4.55
CA GLY A 225 14.29 5.76 5.83
C GLY A 225 13.02 6.63 5.86
N VAL A 226 12.18 6.55 4.84
CA VAL A 226 10.93 7.30 4.71
C VAL A 226 9.75 6.34 4.61
N VAL A 227 8.67 6.68 5.31
CA VAL A 227 7.36 6.03 5.20
C VAL A 227 6.44 6.88 4.34
N TYR A 228 5.84 6.27 3.32
CA TYR A 228 4.92 6.94 2.42
C TYR A 228 3.50 6.41 2.59
N THR A 229 2.54 7.31 2.76
CA THR A 229 1.10 7.00 2.81
C THR A 229 0.36 7.81 1.76
N ALA A 230 -0.77 7.31 1.28
CA ALA A 230 -1.68 8.07 0.44
C ALA A 230 -2.97 8.38 1.20
N GLY A 231 -3.49 9.59 1.08
CA GLY A 231 -4.72 10.03 1.73
C GLY A 231 -5.41 11.07 0.88
N GLY A 232 -6.73 10.95 0.71
CA GLY A 232 -7.47 11.75 -0.26
C GLY A 232 -6.80 11.68 -1.64
N SER A 233 -6.50 12.82 -2.24
CA SER A 233 -5.82 12.92 -3.53
C SER A 233 -4.30 13.17 -3.42
N PHE A 234 -3.69 12.86 -2.28
CA PHE A 234 -2.29 13.21 -1.98
C PHE A 234 -1.45 12.00 -1.57
N ILE A 235 -0.13 12.14 -1.75
CA ILE A 235 0.87 11.29 -1.10
C ILE A 235 1.57 12.11 -0.02
N PHE A 236 1.85 11.48 1.12
CA PHE A 236 2.63 12.05 2.21
C PHE A 236 3.93 11.27 2.40
N ALA A 237 5.02 11.98 2.67
CA ALA A 237 6.33 11.40 2.99
C ALA A 237 6.73 11.78 4.42
N LEU A 238 6.98 10.78 5.27
CA LEU A 238 7.28 10.95 6.68
C LEU A 238 8.62 10.31 7.01
N ASP A 239 9.47 10.99 7.78
CA ASP A 239 10.66 10.39 8.38
C ASP A 239 10.25 9.18 9.24
N ALA A 240 10.80 8.01 8.93
CA ALA A 240 10.36 6.75 9.51
C ALA A 240 10.55 6.71 11.04
N LYS A 241 11.55 7.41 11.57
CA LYS A 241 11.87 7.39 13.01
C LYS A 241 11.03 8.37 13.82
N THR A 242 10.67 9.51 13.22
CA THR A 242 10.08 10.64 13.95
C THR A 242 8.65 10.97 13.54
N GLY A 243 8.16 10.44 12.42
CA GLY A 243 6.86 10.77 11.84
C GLY A 243 6.77 12.20 11.29
N LYS A 244 7.88 12.94 11.24
CA LYS A 244 7.91 14.32 10.73
C LYS A 244 7.82 14.32 9.20
N PRO A 245 7.04 15.23 8.60
CA PRO A 245 7.00 15.37 7.15
C PRO A 245 8.37 15.68 6.55
N ILE A 246 8.69 15.07 5.40
CA ILE A 246 9.91 15.34 4.64
C ILE A 246 9.74 16.67 3.90
N PRO A 247 10.44 17.76 4.26
CA PRO A 247 10.15 19.10 3.72
C PRO A 247 10.36 19.23 2.21
N THR A 248 11.23 18.39 1.62
CA THR A 248 11.54 18.42 0.18
C THR A 248 10.51 17.69 -0.68
N PHE A 249 9.57 16.96 -0.07
CA PHE A 249 8.57 16.19 -0.80
C PHE A 249 7.29 17.01 -1.00
N GLY A 250 7.00 17.39 -2.25
CA GLY A 250 5.87 18.24 -2.59
C GLY A 250 5.90 19.57 -1.82
N GLN A 251 4.79 19.92 -1.19
CA GLN A 251 4.69 21.04 -0.26
C GLN A 251 4.71 20.51 1.18
N ASP A 252 5.82 20.74 1.88
CA ASP A 252 6.01 20.37 3.30
C ASP A 252 5.67 18.91 3.61
N GLY A 253 6.06 17.98 2.74
CA GLY A 253 5.84 16.54 2.89
C GLY A 253 4.54 16.01 2.30
N GLN A 254 3.81 16.83 1.53
CA GLN A 254 2.56 16.46 0.84
C GLN A 254 2.64 16.77 -0.66
N ALA A 255 2.42 15.77 -1.51
CA ALA A 255 2.44 15.93 -2.97
C ALA A 255 1.04 15.73 -3.59
N SER A 256 0.64 16.67 -4.45
CA SER A 256 -0.64 16.71 -5.17
C SER A 256 -0.59 15.95 -6.50
N VAL A 257 0.02 14.78 -6.51
CA VAL A 257 0.51 14.09 -7.73
C VAL A 257 -0.55 13.87 -8.81
N ILE A 258 -1.80 13.59 -8.43
CA ILE A 258 -2.88 13.37 -9.42
C ILE A 258 -3.43 14.71 -9.94
N LEU A 259 -3.47 15.76 -9.12
CA LEU A 259 -3.89 17.08 -9.58
C LEU A 259 -2.92 17.62 -10.63
N ASP A 260 -1.62 17.46 -10.40
CA ASP A 260 -0.57 17.89 -11.35
C ASP A 260 -0.84 17.30 -12.74
N VAL A 261 -1.15 16.00 -12.83
CA VAL A 261 -1.50 15.31 -14.08
C VAL A 261 -2.83 15.79 -14.67
N LEU A 262 -3.88 15.89 -13.84
CA LEU A 262 -5.21 16.28 -14.34
C LEU A 262 -5.21 17.68 -14.96
N THR A 263 -4.44 18.61 -14.40
CA THR A 263 -4.39 19.99 -14.90
C THR A 263 -3.74 20.14 -16.27
N GLU A 264 -3.02 19.13 -16.78
CA GLU A 264 -2.49 19.12 -18.15
C GLU A 264 -3.62 19.10 -19.20
N ARG A 265 -4.75 18.47 -18.87
CA ARG A 265 -5.92 18.34 -19.75
C ARG A 265 -7.10 19.20 -19.29
N TYR A 266 -7.34 19.26 -17.97
CA TYR A 266 -8.48 19.93 -17.35
C TYR A 266 -8.01 21.16 -16.56
N THR A 267 -7.67 22.24 -17.26
CA THR A 267 -6.98 23.43 -16.71
C THR A 267 -7.75 24.18 -15.61
N ASP A 268 -9.06 24.01 -15.57
CA ASP A 268 -9.94 24.69 -14.61
C ASP A 268 -10.07 23.94 -13.28
N VAL A 269 -9.60 22.69 -13.23
CA VAL A 269 -9.67 21.85 -12.02
C VAL A 269 -8.70 22.36 -10.97
N LYS A 270 -9.20 22.59 -9.76
CA LYS A 270 -8.39 23.08 -8.61
C LYS A 270 -8.20 22.03 -7.52
N ALA A 271 -9.00 20.97 -7.53
CA ALA A 271 -8.89 19.87 -6.59
C ALA A 271 -9.24 18.56 -7.31
N ALA A 272 -8.35 17.57 -7.27
CA ALA A 272 -8.56 16.30 -7.97
C ALA A 272 -9.81 15.55 -7.46
N ILE A 273 -10.14 15.72 -6.18
CA ILE A 273 -11.35 15.15 -5.58
C ILE A 273 -12.64 15.66 -6.24
N SER A 274 -12.66 16.88 -6.80
CA SER A 274 -13.85 17.41 -7.50
C SER A 274 -14.12 16.68 -8.82
N MET A 275 -13.15 15.92 -9.32
CA MET A 275 -13.29 15.02 -10.45
C MET A 275 -13.40 13.54 -10.03
N GLY A 276 -13.54 13.26 -8.73
CA GLY A 276 -13.67 11.89 -8.23
C GLY A 276 -12.36 11.14 -8.05
N TYR A 277 -11.20 11.81 -8.13
CA TYR A 277 -9.90 11.15 -7.97
C TYR A 277 -9.41 11.18 -6.53
N TRP A 278 -9.16 9.99 -5.98
CA TRP A 278 -8.44 9.81 -4.72
C TRP A 278 -7.69 8.47 -4.69
N PHE A 279 -6.90 8.27 -3.64
CA PHE A 279 -6.12 7.07 -3.43
C PHE A 279 -6.69 6.23 -2.29
N THR A 280 -6.66 4.91 -2.47
CA THR A 280 -6.96 3.95 -1.40
C THR A 280 -5.87 2.88 -1.27
N THR A 281 -4.94 2.84 -2.22
CA THR A 281 -3.84 1.89 -2.33
C THR A 281 -2.68 2.29 -1.43
N ALA A 282 -1.93 1.29 -0.95
CA ALA A 282 -0.60 1.57 -0.44
C ALA A 282 0.30 1.87 -1.65
N PRO A 283 1.14 2.92 -1.64
CA PRO A 283 2.13 3.11 -2.69
C PRO A 283 3.10 1.92 -2.73
N GLN A 284 3.72 1.65 -3.87
CA GLN A 284 4.81 0.69 -3.99
C GLN A 284 6.13 1.45 -4.21
N PHE A 285 7.10 1.29 -3.31
CA PHE A 285 8.43 1.89 -3.48
C PHE A 285 9.38 0.93 -4.20
N PHE A 286 10.13 1.44 -5.18
CA PHE A 286 11.27 0.74 -5.77
C PHE A 286 12.27 1.74 -6.37
N ASN A 287 13.55 1.64 -5.98
CA ASN A 287 14.66 2.44 -6.52
C ASN A 287 14.41 3.96 -6.58
N GLY A 288 13.88 4.54 -5.49
CA GLY A 288 13.64 5.98 -5.40
C GLY A 288 12.39 6.47 -6.13
N VAL A 289 11.52 5.55 -6.58
CA VAL A 289 10.26 5.86 -7.25
C VAL A 289 9.10 5.23 -6.47
N LEU A 290 8.03 6.00 -6.31
CA LEU A 290 6.74 5.53 -5.79
C LEU A 290 5.80 5.26 -6.97
N TYR A 291 5.19 4.09 -6.97
CA TYR A 291 4.16 3.71 -7.92
C TYR A 291 2.81 3.65 -7.21
N ILE A 292 1.80 4.32 -7.75
CA ILE A 292 0.45 4.33 -7.17
C ILE A 292 -0.61 4.43 -8.26
N GLY A 293 -1.78 3.85 -8.01
CA GLY A 293 -2.95 3.91 -8.87
C GLY A 293 -4.09 4.71 -8.24
N SER A 294 -4.81 5.50 -9.04
CA SER A 294 -5.99 6.25 -8.59
C SER A 294 -7.28 5.43 -8.65
N THR A 295 -8.15 5.61 -7.67
CA THR A 295 -9.53 5.08 -7.64
C THR A 295 -10.51 6.26 -7.78
N ARG A 296 -11.83 6.12 -7.97
CA ARG A 296 -12.73 4.96 -8.01
C ARG A 296 -13.58 5.03 -9.27
N SER A 297 -13.79 3.90 -9.95
CA SER A 297 -14.55 3.88 -11.21
C SER A 297 -15.95 4.47 -11.06
N GLU A 298 -16.63 4.18 -9.94
CA GLU A 298 -17.97 4.71 -9.63
C GLU A 298 -18.03 6.22 -9.34
N SER A 299 -16.90 6.92 -9.42
CA SER A 299 -16.86 8.38 -9.37
C SER A 299 -16.81 9.01 -10.75
N HIS A 300 -17.10 8.24 -11.81
CA HIS A 300 -17.12 8.69 -13.20
C HIS A 300 -15.79 9.34 -13.61
N ILE A 301 -14.68 8.82 -13.11
CA ILE A 301 -13.34 9.32 -13.45
C ILE A 301 -13.05 9.05 -14.93
N PRO A 302 -12.50 10.00 -15.71
CA PRO A 302 -12.12 9.81 -17.12
C PRO A 302 -10.84 8.96 -17.27
N GLY A 303 -10.95 7.70 -16.84
CA GLY A 303 -9.86 6.74 -16.74
C GLY A 303 -9.09 6.83 -15.42
N GLY A 304 -8.55 5.70 -14.97
CA GLY A 304 -7.67 5.63 -13.81
C GLY A 304 -6.23 5.92 -14.20
N HIS A 305 -5.50 6.61 -13.33
CA HIS A 305 -4.09 6.92 -13.56
C HIS A 305 -3.19 5.99 -12.75
N VAL A 306 -2.23 5.36 -13.42
CA VAL A 306 -1.01 4.83 -12.82
C VAL A 306 0.03 5.94 -12.82
N LEU A 307 0.61 6.23 -11.66
CA LEU A 307 1.58 7.31 -11.46
C LEU A 307 2.92 6.71 -11.02
N ALA A 308 4.01 7.19 -11.61
CA ALA A 308 5.34 7.08 -11.04
C ALA A 308 5.79 8.44 -10.51
N VAL A 309 6.21 8.47 -9.26
CA VAL A 309 6.52 9.70 -8.53
C VAL A 309 7.92 9.59 -7.96
N ASP A 310 8.74 10.62 -8.17
CA ASP A 310 10.06 10.72 -7.54
C ASP A 310 9.90 10.77 -6.01
N ALA A 311 10.47 9.79 -5.32
CA ALA A 311 10.25 9.61 -3.89
C ALA A 311 10.90 10.71 -3.03
N LYS A 312 11.88 11.45 -3.58
CA LYS A 312 12.57 12.54 -2.85
C LYS A 312 11.81 13.86 -2.93
N THR A 313 11.20 14.12 -4.08
CA THR A 313 10.64 15.43 -4.44
C THR A 313 9.12 15.43 -4.54
N GLY A 314 8.48 14.27 -4.70
CA GLY A 314 7.04 14.17 -4.92
C GLY A 314 6.60 14.56 -6.34
N LYS A 315 7.54 14.76 -7.28
CA LYS A 315 7.22 15.10 -8.67
C LYS A 315 6.79 13.87 -9.45
N VAL A 316 5.75 14.00 -10.28
CA VAL A 316 5.36 12.96 -11.23
C VAL A 316 6.44 12.82 -12.30
N LEU A 317 6.98 11.61 -12.45
CA LEU A 317 7.97 11.25 -13.47
C LEU A 317 7.28 10.86 -14.77
N TRP A 318 6.18 10.12 -14.66
CA TRP A 318 5.29 9.77 -15.76
C TRP A 318 3.94 9.32 -15.20
N HIS A 319 2.92 9.32 -16.05
CA HIS A 319 1.64 8.69 -15.78
C HIS A 319 1.16 7.87 -16.99
N PHE A 320 0.26 6.93 -16.72
CA PHE A 320 -0.48 6.17 -17.72
C PHE A 320 -1.97 6.24 -17.38
N ASN A 321 -2.80 6.70 -18.31
CA ASN A 321 -4.25 6.67 -18.17
C ASN A 321 -4.78 5.33 -18.70
N THR A 322 -5.58 4.61 -17.92
CA THR A 322 -6.12 3.30 -18.28
C THR A 322 -7.22 3.37 -19.33
N ILE A 323 -7.84 4.54 -19.52
CA ILE A 323 -8.85 4.76 -20.55
C ILE A 323 -8.45 5.98 -21.39
N PRO A 324 -8.04 5.80 -22.66
CA PRO A 324 -7.69 6.93 -23.50
C PRO A 324 -8.96 7.72 -23.89
N GLN A 325 -8.88 9.04 -23.76
CA GLN A 325 -9.97 9.99 -23.93
C GLN A 325 -10.05 10.54 -25.35
N ASP A 326 -8.91 10.67 -26.04
CA ASP A 326 -8.81 11.07 -27.45
C ASP A 326 -7.61 10.42 -28.15
N GLU A 327 -7.48 10.64 -29.46
CA GLU A 327 -6.44 10.05 -30.31
C GLU A 327 -4.99 10.42 -29.96
N LYS A 328 -4.77 11.37 -29.05
CA LYS A 328 -3.44 11.75 -28.58
C LYS A 328 -3.01 10.97 -27.35
N ASP A 329 -3.93 10.25 -26.70
CA ASP A 329 -3.62 9.47 -25.50
C ASP A 329 -2.90 8.15 -25.83
N GLN A 330 -2.06 7.73 -24.88
CA GLN A 330 -1.36 6.46 -24.96
C GLN A 330 -2.34 5.30 -25.11
N GLY A 331 -2.07 4.40 -26.05
CA GLY A 331 -2.90 3.21 -26.26
C GLY A 331 -4.21 3.45 -27.01
N TRP A 332 -4.45 4.66 -27.56
CA TRP A 332 -5.65 4.95 -28.34
C TRP A 332 -5.87 3.95 -29.49
N ASP A 333 -4.86 3.61 -30.28
CA ASP A 333 -5.03 2.71 -31.43
C ASP A 333 -5.55 1.31 -31.04
N VAL A 334 -5.37 0.91 -29.78
CA VAL A 334 -5.82 -0.37 -29.24
C VAL A 334 -7.15 -0.24 -28.52
N ALA A 335 -7.26 0.70 -27.56
CA ALA A 335 -8.41 0.83 -26.68
C ALA A 335 -9.43 1.88 -27.17
N GLY A 336 -9.01 2.92 -27.89
CA GLY A 336 -9.87 3.98 -28.39
C GLY A 336 -11.11 3.47 -29.15
N PRO A 337 -10.95 2.58 -30.14
CA PRO A 337 -12.06 1.97 -30.90
C PRO A 337 -12.97 1.03 -30.11
N THR A 338 -12.57 0.57 -28.92
CA THR A 338 -13.39 -0.38 -28.12
C THR A 338 -14.44 0.33 -27.29
N TRP A 339 -14.40 1.66 -27.20
CA TRP A 339 -15.39 2.47 -26.50
C TRP A 339 -16.38 3.07 -27.49
N VAL A 340 -17.66 2.79 -27.27
CA VAL A 340 -18.78 3.30 -28.06
C VAL A 340 -19.62 4.20 -27.18
N GLY A 341 -20.00 5.38 -27.68
CA GLY A 341 -20.69 6.41 -26.90
C GLY A 341 -19.78 7.59 -26.55
N GLY A 342 -20.34 8.56 -25.81
CA GLY A 342 -19.65 9.79 -25.44
C GLY A 342 -18.82 9.68 -24.15
N GLU A 343 -19.26 8.86 -23.19
CA GLU A 343 -18.59 8.72 -21.90
C GLU A 343 -17.51 7.62 -21.93
N ARG A 344 -16.36 7.93 -21.32
CA ARG A 344 -15.17 7.06 -21.25
C ARG A 344 -14.64 7.02 -19.81
N ASN A 345 -15.48 6.48 -18.93
CA ASN A 345 -15.28 6.57 -17.49
C ASN A 345 -14.88 5.21 -16.86
N GLY A 346 -14.27 5.26 -15.68
CA GLY A 346 -13.89 4.09 -14.91
C GLY A 346 -12.39 3.76 -14.98
N GLY A 347 -12.05 2.47 -15.00
CA GLY A 347 -10.67 2.01 -15.10
C GLY A 347 -9.80 2.35 -13.88
N GLY A 348 -10.42 2.61 -12.72
CA GLY A 348 -9.71 2.92 -11.49
C GLY A 348 -8.85 1.73 -11.00
N ILE A 349 -7.69 2.04 -10.41
CA ILE A 349 -6.78 1.06 -9.85
C ILE A 349 -6.82 1.17 -8.32
N TRP A 350 -7.20 0.08 -7.66
CA TRP A 350 -7.40 0.04 -6.22
C TRP A 350 -6.54 -1.01 -5.52
N GLU A 351 -5.56 -1.57 -6.21
CA GLU A 351 -4.57 -2.50 -5.64
C GLU A 351 -3.14 -1.99 -5.78
N THR A 352 -2.26 -2.50 -4.90
CA THR A 352 -0.82 -2.18 -4.90
C THR A 352 -0.12 -2.94 -6.03
N ALA A 353 0.80 -2.29 -6.73
CA ALA A 353 1.49 -2.87 -7.88
C ALA A 353 2.44 -4.02 -7.49
N ALA A 354 2.64 -4.95 -8.42
CA ALA A 354 3.80 -5.85 -8.42
C ALA A 354 4.88 -5.32 -9.39
N ILE A 355 6.15 -5.56 -9.08
CA ILE A 355 7.30 -5.11 -9.87
C ILE A 355 8.22 -6.30 -10.11
N ASP A 356 8.61 -6.49 -11.37
CA ASP A 356 9.69 -7.39 -11.78
C ASP A 356 10.88 -6.55 -12.25
N PRO A 357 11.94 -6.41 -11.43
CA PRO A 357 13.13 -5.66 -11.79
C PRO A 357 13.94 -6.26 -12.94
N GLU A 358 13.89 -7.58 -13.13
CA GLU A 358 14.66 -8.27 -14.17
C GLU A 358 14.06 -8.00 -15.55
N LEU A 359 12.72 -8.03 -15.63
CA LEU A 359 11.99 -7.66 -16.84
C LEU A 359 11.86 -6.14 -17.02
N GLY A 360 12.05 -5.37 -15.95
CA GLY A 360 11.79 -3.94 -15.96
C GLY A 360 10.30 -3.63 -16.12
N MET A 361 9.45 -4.42 -15.48
CA MET A 361 7.99 -4.38 -15.64
C MET A 361 7.27 -4.01 -14.34
N LEU A 362 6.25 -3.17 -14.47
CA LEU A 362 5.26 -2.86 -13.43
C LEU A 362 3.94 -3.52 -13.83
N TYR A 363 3.30 -4.22 -12.88
CA TYR A 363 2.03 -4.89 -13.09
C TYR A 363 0.95 -4.25 -12.21
N MET A 364 -0.13 -3.80 -12.86
CA MET A 364 -1.28 -3.17 -12.23
C MET A 364 -2.57 -3.83 -12.71
N ALA A 365 -3.52 -4.03 -11.80
CA ALA A 365 -4.85 -4.53 -12.13
C ALA A 365 -5.81 -3.35 -12.31
N VAL A 366 -6.28 -3.16 -13.55
CA VAL A 366 -7.25 -2.12 -13.90
C VAL A 366 -8.65 -2.57 -13.51
N GLY A 367 -9.41 -1.70 -12.84
CA GLY A 367 -10.78 -1.96 -12.40
C GLY A 367 -11.82 -1.89 -13.51
N ASN A 368 -13.09 -1.95 -13.13
CA ASN A 368 -14.23 -1.93 -14.05
C ASN A 368 -14.33 -0.61 -14.85
N PRO A 369 -14.87 -0.65 -16.07
CA PRO A 369 -15.39 0.55 -16.73
C PRO A 369 -16.60 1.08 -15.94
N PHE A 370 -16.92 2.35 -16.17
CA PHE A 370 -18.12 2.97 -15.67
C PHE A 370 -18.82 3.67 -16.84
N GLY A 371 -20.12 3.46 -16.97
CA GLY A 371 -20.98 4.05 -17.99
C GLY A 371 -22.42 4.07 -17.49
N ASP A 372 -23.26 4.75 -18.25
CA ASP A 372 -24.68 4.96 -17.97
C ASP A 372 -25.52 3.67 -17.85
#